data_AF-A0A3C1L126-F1
#
_entry.id   AF-A0A3C1L126-F1
#
_cell.length_a   1.000
_cell.length_b   1.000
_cell.length_c   1.000
_cell.angle_alpha   90.00
_cell.angle_beta   90.00
_cell.angle_gamma   90.00
#
_symmetry.space_group_name_H-M   'P 1'
#
loop_
_entity.id
_entity.type
_entity.pdbx_description
1 polymer ?
#
loop_
_entity_poly.entity_id
_entity_poly.type
_entity_poly.pdbx_seq_one_letter_code
_entity_poly.pdbx_strand_id
1 'polypeptide(L)'
;RLTGAEIEQAVAEGLAVAFDAGRELENDDIDQALSQIVPFVETYEEQVKELRDWARRRARRAGTDRSLRDLFSEAHAEELSGWRP
;
A
#
# COMPACT_ATOMS: atom_id res chain seq x y z
N ARG A 1 -4.56 -6.35 5.96
CA ARG A 1 -4.36 -5.23 4.99
C ARG A 1 -3.51 -4.19 5.68
N LEU A 2 -2.36 -3.84 5.10
CA LEU A 2 -1.43 -2.88 5.70
C LEU A 2 -1.75 -1.44 5.28
N THR A 3 -1.35 -0.51 6.13
CA THR A 3 -1.32 0.93 5.94
C THR A 3 0.03 1.35 5.37
N GLY A 4 0.13 2.59 4.88
CA GLY A 4 1.41 3.12 4.39
C GLY A 4 2.50 3.17 5.47
N ALA A 5 2.11 3.46 6.72
CA ALA A 5 3.03 3.48 7.85
C ALA A 5 3.61 2.09 8.17
N GLU A 6 2.76 1.04 8.12
CA GLU A 6 3.22 -0.34 8.33
C GLU A 6 4.15 -0.82 7.20
N ILE A 7 3.89 -0.38 5.96
CA ILE A 7 4.79 -0.66 4.84
C ILE A 7 6.13 0.05 5.04
N GLU A 8 6.12 1.33 5.44
CA GLU A 8 7.35 2.07 5.74
C GLU A 8 8.15 1.40 6.86
N GLN A 9 7.48 0.97 7.93
CA GLN A 9 8.12 0.27 9.03
C GLN A 9 8.81 -1.02 8.54
N ALA A 10 8.12 -1.84 7.75
CA ALA A 10 8.72 -3.06 7.20
C ALA A 10 9.97 -2.79 6.36
N VAL A 11 9.95 -1.72 5.55
CA VAL A 11 11.12 -1.32 4.75
C VAL A 11 12.27 -0.84 5.64
N ALA A 12 11.99 -0.03 6.66
CA ALA A 12 13.00 0.45 7.58
C ALA A 12 13.66 -0.69 8.38
N GLU A 13 12.87 -1.67 8.83
CA GLU A 13 13.35 -2.82 9.57
C GLU A 13 14.20 -3.75 8.69
N GLY A 14 13.74 -4.06 7.47
CA GLY A 14 14.52 -4.86 6.53
C GLY A 14 15.85 -4.20 6.16
N LEU A 15 15.87 -2.87 5.97
CA LEU A 15 17.10 -2.13 5.74
C LEU A 15 18.07 -2.23 6.93
N ALA A 16 17.57 -2.18 8.17
CA ALA A 16 18.40 -2.31 9.35
C ALA A 16 19.04 -3.71 9.44
N VAL A 17 18.29 -4.77 9.12
CA VAL A 17 18.78 -6.16 9.08
C VAL A 17 19.86 -6.34 8.01
N ALA A 18 19.60 -5.87 6.78
CA ALA A 18 20.56 -5.98 5.68
C ALA A 18 21.85 -5.19 5.97
N PHE A 19 21.72 -4.01 6.58
CA PHE A 19 22.85 -3.19 7.00
C PHE A 19 23.72 -3.89 8.05
N ASP A 20 23.12 -4.49 9.08
CA ASP A 20 23.84 -5.24 10.11
C ASP A 20 24.57 -6.46 9.52
N ALA A 21 23.97 -7.11 8.51
CA ALA A 21 24.56 -8.21 7.77
C ALA A 21 25.60 -7.78 6.71
N GLY A 22 25.80 -6.47 6.50
CA GLY A 22 26.77 -5.95 5.52
C GLY A 22 26.45 -6.32 4.06
N ARG A 23 25.18 -6.56 3.74
CA ARG A 23 24.71 -6.92 2.39
C ARG A 23 23.62 -5.96 1.90
N GLU A 24 23.25 -6.10 0.63
CA GLU A 24 22.10 -5.37 0.10
C GLU A 24 20.79 -5.91 0.67
N LEU A 25 19.77 -5.05 0.63
CA LEU A 25 18.41 -5.41 1.02
C LEU A 25 17.86 -6.48 0.09
N GLU A 26 17.33 -7.55 0.66
CA GLU A 26 16.68 -8.63 -0.07
C GLU A 26 15.18 -8.70 0.29
N ASN A 27 14.39 -9.35 -0.57
CA ASN A 27 12.94 -9.49 -0.32
C ASN A 27 12.66 -10.26 0.97
N ASP A 28 13.51 -11.23 1.31
CA ASP A 28 13.37 -12.05 2.52
C ASP A 28 13.43 -11.20 3.80
N ASP A 29 14.20 -10.10 3.81
CA ASP A 29 14.26 -9.16 4.94
C ASP A 29 12.90 -8.47 5.15
N ILE A 30 12.28 -8.07 4.04
CA ILE A 30 10.98 -7.42 4.05
C ILE A 30 9.90 -8.41 4.46
N ASP A 31 9.91 -9.63 3.93
CA ASP A 31 8.95 -10.67 4.29
C ASP A 31 9.05 -11.03 5.77
N GLN A 32 10.27 -11.13 6.31
CA GLN A 32 10.49 -11.36 7.72
C GLN A 32 10.00 -10.20 8.58
N ALA A 33 10.29 -8.94 8.21
CA ALA A 33 9.80 -7.77 8.92
C ALA A 33 8.26 -7.71 8.92
N LEU A 34 7.63 -7.94 7.76
CA LEU A 34 6.17 -8.00 7.62
C LEU A 34 5.53 -9.06 8.52
N SER A 35 6.18 -10.22 8.69
CA SER A 35 5.67 -11.31 9.54
C SER A 35 5.65 -10.95 11.04
N GLN A 36 6.43 -9.95 11.46
CA GLN A 36 6.52 -9.50 12.85
C GLN A 36 5.57 -8.33 13.15
N ILE A 37 5.05 -7.66 12.11
CA ILE A 37 4.10 -6.56 12.28
C ILE A 37 2.75 -7.10 12.72
N VAL A 38 2.29 -6.65 13.89
CA VAL A 38 0.90 -6.79 14.31
C VAL A 38 0.09 -5.65 13.67
N PRO A 39 -0.89 -5.94 12.79
CA PRO A 39 -1.59 -4.89 12.07
C PRO A 39 -2.34 -3.95 12.99
N PHE A 40 -2.05 -2.65 12.87
CA PHE A 40 -2.64 -1.57 13.65
C PHE A 40 -4.17 -1.51 13.48
N VAL A 41 -4.65 -1.84 12.28
CA VAL A 41 -6.08 -1.89 11.96
C VAL A 41 -6.86 -2.89 12.82
N GLU A 42 -6.23 -3.94 13.33
CA GLU A 42 -6.92 -4.96 14.13
C GLU A 42 -7.18 -4.50 15.57
N THR A 43 -6.49 -3.47 16.05
CA THR A 43 -6.63 -2.94 17.43
C THR A 43 -7.23 -1.53 17.50
N TYR A 44 -7.19 -0.76 16.41
CA TYR A 44 -7.56 0.66 16.39
C TYR A 44 -8.60 1.01 15.32
N GLU A 45 -9.47 0.07 14.96
CA GLU A 45 -10.45 0.25 13.88
C GLU A 45 -11.31 1.53 14.06
N GLU A 46 -11.79 1.79 15.27
CA GLU A 46 -12.63 2.96 15.57
C GLU A 46 -11.87 4.28 15.35
N GLN A 47 -10.67 4.41 15.92
CA GLN A 47 -9.85 5.62 15.75
C GLN A 47 -9.45 5.83 14.29
N VAL A 48 -9.13 4.75 13.57
CA VAL A 48 -8.81 4.81 12.14
C VAL A 48 -10.02 5.30 11.33
N LYS A 49 -11.22 4.88 11.69
CA LYS A 49 -12.46 5.33 11.05
C LYS A 49 -12.69 6.82 11.28
N GLU A 50 -12.55 7.28 12.53
CA GLU A 50 -12.66 8.70 12.88
C GLU A 50 -11.65 9.57 12.10
N LEU A 51 -10.40 9.12 12.04
CA LEU A 51 -9.34 9.85 11.33
C LEU A 51 -9.64 9.92 9.82
N ARG A 52 -10.12 8.83 9.22
CA ARG A 52 -10.52 8.79 7.80
C ARG A 52 -11.69 9.73 7.52
N ASP A 53 -12.69 9.76 8.39
CA ASP A 53 -13.86 10.64 8.23
C ASP A 53 -13.47 12.12 8.40
N TRP A 54 -12.58 12.43 9.33
CA TRP A 54 -11.98 13.76 9.46
C TRP A 54 -11.23 14.17 8.18
N ALA A 55 -10.41 13.26 7.63
CA ALA A 55 -9.57 13.52 6.47
C ALA A 55 -10.39 13.74 5.18
N ARG A 56 -11.58 13.14 5.04
CA ARG A 56 -12.41 13.28 3.82
C ARG A 56 -12.70 14.72 3.41
N ARG A 57 -12.82 15.64 4.38
CA ARG A 57 -13.09 17.06 4.11
C ARG A 57 -11.86 17.95 4.26
N ARG A 58 -10.71 17.39 4.65
CA ARG A 58 -9.54 18.16 5.09
C ARG A 58 -8.21 17.76 4.44
N ALA A 59 -8.13 16.60 3.79
CA ALA A 59 -6.95 16.14 3.07
C ALA A 59 -7.29 15.81 1.61
N ARG A 60 -6.32 15.96 0.70
CA ARG A 60 -6.44 15.46 -0.68
C ARG A 60 -6.28 13.94 -0.69
N ARG A 61 -7.04 13.25 -1.54
CA ARG A 61 -6.91 11.80 -1.72
C ARG A 61 -5.54 11.49 -2.33
N ALA A 62 -4.83 10.53 -1.74
CA ALA A 62 -3.50 10.10 -2.20
C ALA A 62 -3.54 9.20 -3.44
N GLY A 63 -4.70 8.59 -3.75
CA GLY A 63 -4.88 7.73 -4.93
C GLY A 63 -5.99 8.24 -5.85
N THR A 64 -5.87 7.90 -7.13
CA THR A 64 -6.95 8.06 -8.12
C THR A 64 -8.17 7.26 -7.68
N ASP A 65 -9.37 7.81 -7.91
CA ASP A 65 -10.61 7.12 -7.56
C ASP A 65 -10.63 5.75 -8.26
N ARG A 66 -10.97 4.70 -7.51
CA ARG A 66 -10.99 3.33 -8.04
C ARG A 66 -12.01 3.22 -9.18
N SER A 67 -13.14 3.92 -9.04
CA SER A 67 -14.15 4.06 -10.10
C SER A 67 -13.55 4.59 -11.41
N LEU A 68 -12.69 5.62 -11.33
CA LEU A 68 -12.02 6.19 -12.49
C LEU A 68 -11.00 5.21 -13.07
N ARG A 69 -10.23 4.51 -12.23
CA ARG A 69 -9.27 3.49 -12.71
C ARG A 69 -9.98 2.35 -13.44
N ASP A 70 -11.10 1.87 -12.90
CA ASP A 70 -11.87 0.78 -13.48
C ASP A 70 -12.48 1.22 -14.82
N LEU A 71 -13.07 2.42 -14.89
CA LEU A 71 -13.55 3.04 -16.15
C LEU A 71 -12.45 3.19 -17.21
N PHE A 72 -11.25 3.64 -16.82
CA PHE A 72 -10.13 3.75 -17.77
C PHE A 72 -9.56 2.39 -18.18
N SER A 73 -9.68 1.36 -17.34
CA SER A 73 -9.28 -0.01 -17.69
C SER A 73 -10.26 -0.69 -18.66
N GLU A 74 -11.55 -0.43 -18.50
CA GLU A 74 -12.61 -0.91 -19.39
C GLU A 74 -12.52 -0.22 -20.76
N ALA A 75 -12.32 1.10 -20.78
CA ALA A 75 -12.13 1.86 -22.02
C ALA A 75 -10.91 1.37 -22.84
N HIS A 76 -9.81 1.02 -22.18
CA HIS A 76 -8.62 0.48 -22.84
C HIS A 76 -8.82 -0.97 -23.35
N ALA A 77 -9.65 -1.77 -22.65
CA ALA A 77 -9.99 -3.11 -23.09
C ALA A 77 -10.88 -3.11 -24.35
N GLU A 78 -11.78 -2.14 -24.49
CA GLU A 78 -12.60 -1.95 -25.69
C GLU A 78 -11.74 -1.52 -26.90
N GLU A 79 -10.78 -0.62 -26.69
CA GLU A 79 -9.88 -0.09 -27.73
C GLU A 79 -8.98 -1.18 -28.34
N LEU A 80 -8.52 -2.14 -27.53
CA LEU A 80 -7.74 -3.30 -27.98
C LEU A 80 -8.58 -4.42 -28.61
N SER A 81 -9.91 -4.44 -28.39
CA SER A 81 -10.81 -5.42 -29.00
C SER A 81 -11.15 -5.11 -30.47
N GLY A 82 -11.02 -3.83 -30.86
CA GLY A 82 -11.27 -3.34 -32.22
C GLY A 82 -10.06 -3.38 -33.14
N TRP A 83 -8.86 -3.64 -32.61
CA TRP A 83 -7.64 -3.74 -33.42
C TRP A 83 -7.56 -5.10 -34.11
N ARG A 84 -7.77 -5.10 -35.43
CA ARG A 84 -7.30 -6.19 -36.31
C ARG A 84 -6.08 -5.67 -37.08
N PRO A 85 -5.00 -6.46 -37.18
CA PRO A 85 -3.75 -6.04 -37.81
C PRO A 85 -3.90 -5.69 -39.28
#